data_AF-A0A8B4BYH1-F1
#
_entry.id   AF-A0A8B4BYH1-F1
#
_cell.length_a   1.000
_cell.length_b   1.000
_cell.length_c   1.000
_cell.angle_alpha   90.00
_cell.angle_beta   90.00
_cell.angle_gamma   90.00
#
_symmetry.space_group_name_H-M   'P 1'
#
loop_
_entity.id
_entity.type
_entity.pdbx_description
1 polymer ?
#
loop_
_entity_poly.entity_id
_entity_poly.type
_entity_poly.pdbx_seq_one_letter_code
_entity_poly.pdbx_strand_id
1 'polypeptide(L)'
;MSTKDTCEIYCYDEEKVNRIQGELAKHDISSVALLFKAIADENRTKIVFSLCQDDELCVCDVANIIGSSVATASHHLRTLDLSQYFGHQ
;
A
#
# COMPACT_ATOMS: atom_id res chain seq x y z
N MET A 1 -0.03 13.31 -46.99
CA MET A 1 1.14 12.64 -46.39
C MET A 1 0.65 11.49 -45.52
N SER A 2 1.01 10.26 -45.90
CA SER A 2 0.88 9.02 -45.11
C SER A 2 2.10 8.94 -44.18
N THR A 3 2.04 8.50 -42.92
CA THR A 3 1.85 7.10 -42.52
C THR A 3 1.63 7.01 -41.01
N LYS A 4 0.81 6.04 -40.58
CA LYS A 4 0.51 5.75 -39.18
C LYS A 4 1.66 4.92 -38.60
N ASP A 5 2.54 5.54 -37.81
CA ASP A 5 3.48 4.82 -36.95
C ASP A 5 2.73 4.31 -35.70
N THR A 6 1.82 3.37 -35.90
CA THR A 6 1.23 2.61 -34.80
C THR A 6 1.64 1.17 -35.01
N CYS A 7 2.33 0.60 -34.02
CA CYS A 7 2.75 -0.80 -34.06
C CYS A 7 1.51 -1.70 -34.29
N GLU A 8 1.39 -2.31 -35.47
CA GLU A 8 0.21 -3.09 -35.88
C GLU A 8 0.18 -4.52 -35.28
N ILE A 9 1.21 -4.92 -34.53
CA ILE A 9 1.32 -6.25 -33.95
C ILE A 9 1.54 -6.13 -32.43
N TYR A 10 0.51 -6.47 -31.67
CA TYR A 10 0.64 -6.69 -30.22
C TYR A 10 1.47 -7.96 -30.01
N CYS A 11 2.70 -7.80 -29.52
CA CYS A 11 3.61 -8.91 -29.23
C CYS A 11 4.08 -8.80 -27.78
N TYR A 12 4.01 -9.92 -27.05
CA TYR A 12 4.55 -10.07 -25.70
C TYR A 12 5.12 -11.48 -25.53
N ASP A 13 5.96 -11.64 -24.51
CA ASP A 13 6.56 -12.93 -24.15
C ASP A 13 5.52 -13.78 -23.41
N GLU A 14 4.81 -14.65 -24.14
CA GLU A 14 3.72 -15.48 -23.62
C GLU A 14 4.16 -16.37 -22.47
N GLU A 15 5.35 -17.00 -22.57
CA GLU A 15 5.88 -17.87 -21.52
C GLU A 15 6.12 -17.08 -20.23
N LYS A 16 6.73 -15.90 -20.33
CA LYS A 16 6.96 -15.01 -19.19
C LYS A 16 5.65 -14.54 -18.57
N VAL A 17 4.68 -14.12 -19.39
CA VAL A 17 3.39 -13.61 -18.91
C VAL A 17 2.58 -14.70 -18.21
N ASN A 18 2.43 -15.87 -18.83
CA ASN A 18 1.70 -16.99 -18.25
C ASN A 18 2.31 -17.44 -16.93
N ARG A 19 3.64 -17.50 -16.84
CA ARG A 19 4.35 -17.83 -15.61
C ARG A 19 4.04 -16.82 -14.49
N ILE A 20 4.13 -15.52 -14.78
CA ILE A 20 3.90 -14.47 -13.77
C ILE A 20 2.43 -14.41 -13.36
N GLN A 21 1.49 -14.56 -14.29
CA GLN A 21 0.06 -14.64 -13.98
C GLN A 21 -0.24 -15.83 -13.06
N GLY A 22 0.40 -16.98 -13.32
CA GLY A 22 0.30 -18.15 -12.44
C GLY A 22 0.84 -17.90 -11.04
N GLU A 23 1.94 -17.16 -10.89
CA GLU A 23 2.45 -16.76 -9.56
C GLU A 23 1.52 -15.76 -8.86
N LEU A 24 1.03 -14.73 -9.57
CA LEU A 24 0.10 -13.75 -9.00
C LEU A 24 -1.17 -14.40 -8.46
N ALA A 25 -1.70 -15.43 -9.14
CA ALA A 25 -2.88 -16.16 -8.71
C ALA A 25 -2.68 -16.94 -7.39
N LYS A 26 -1.44 -17.17 -6.95
CA LYS A 26 -1.12 -17.84 -5.68
C LYS A 26 -1.07 -16.89 -4.49
N HIS A 27 -1.06 -15.58 -4.74
CA HIS A 27 -0.89 -14.56 -3.72
C HIS A 27 -2.16 -13.72 -3.59
N ASP A 28 -2.48 -13.32 -2.35
CA ASP A 28 -3.55 -12.38 -2.10
C ASP A 28 -3.09 -10.94 -2.36
N ILE A 29 -2.98 -10.60 -3.65
CA ILE A 29 -2.60 -9.26 -4.10
C ILE A 29 -3.60 -8.20 -3.63
N SER A 30 -4.87 -8.58 -3.44
CA SER A 30 -5.91 -7.67 -2.97
C SER A 30 -5.61 -7.18 -1.54
N SER A 31 -5.25 -8.09 -0.64
CA SER A 31 -4.84 -7.73 0.72
C SER A 31 -3.58 -6.87 0.75
N VAL A 32 -2.59 -7.16 -0.11
CA VAL A 32 -1.39 -6.32 -0.24
C VAL A 32 -1.74 -4.91 -0.74
N ALA A 33 -2.66 -4.80 -1.70
CA ALA A 33 -3.11 -3.50 -2.18
C ALA A 33 -3.87 -2.71 -1.11
N LEU A 34 -4.66 -3.38 -0.26
CA LEU A 34 -5.35 -2.76 0.87
C LEU A 34 -4.36 -2.25 1.93
N LEU A 35 -3.32 -3.02 2.24
CA LEU A 35 -2.21 -2.58 3.08
C LEU A 35 -1.55 -1.31 2.52
N PHE A 36 -1.20 -1.30 1.23
CA PHE A 36 -0.60 -0.12 0.61
C PHE A 36 -1.55 1.08 0.63
N LYS A 37 -2.85 0.89 0.39
CA LYS A 37 -3.85 1.95 0.49
C LYS A 37 -3.94 2.53 1.90
N ALA A 38 -3.85 1.68 2.92
CA ALA A 38 -3.84 2.11 4.31
C ALA A 38 -2.56 2.90 4.64
N ILE A 39 -1.43 2.66 3.98
CA ILE A 39 -0.18 3.37 4.26
C ILE A 39 -0.01 4.64 3.41
N ALA A 40 -0.49 4.66 2.16
CA ALA A 40 -0.18 5.67 1.13
C ALA A 40 -0.58 7.13 1.41
N ASP A 41 -1.18 7.43 2.55
CA ASP A 41 -1.39 8.79 3.03
C ASP A 41 -0.13 9.33 3.70
N GLU A 42 0.17 10.60 3.49
CA GLU A 42 1.41 11.21 3.97
C GLU A 42 1.57 11.09 5.49
N ASN A 43 0.51 11.39 6.26
CA ASN A 43 0.57 11.31 7.71
C ASN A 43 0.69 9.85 8.17
N ARG A 44 -0.09 8.93 7.59
CA ARG A 44 0.02 7.49 7.92
C ARG A 44 1.40 6.93 7.59
N THR A 45 2.01 7.36 6.48
CA THR A 45 3.39 7.00 6.13
C THR A 45 4.38 7.53 7.17
N LYS A 46 4.24 8.79 7.62
CA LYS A 46 5.06 9.34 8.71
C LYS A 46 4.93 8.54 10.00
N ILE A 47 3.71 8.10 10.36
CA ILE A 47 3.47 7.26 11.54
C ILE A 47 4.22 5.94 11.42
N VAL A 48 4.05 5.21 10.31
CA VAL A 48 4.72 3.92 10.07
C VAL A 48 6.24 4.09 10.11
N PHE A 49 6.77 5.11 9.44
CA PHE A 49 8.21 5.39 9.49
C PHE A 49 8.69 5.68 10.91
N SER A 50 7.93 6.43 11.71
CA SER A 50 8.28 6.75 13.10
C SER A 50 8.34 5.51 13.98
N LEU A 51 7.43 4.55 13.79
CA LEU A 51 7.44 3.25 14.47
C LEU A 51 8.59 2.33 14.00
N CYS A 52 9.25 2.62 12.88
CA CYS A 52 10.49 1.95 12.51
C CYS A 52 11.72 2.52 13.23
N GLN A 53 11.59 3.70 13.85
CA GLN A 53 12.70 4.39 14.52
C GLN A 53 12.75 4.12 16.02
N ASP A 54 11.63 3.73 16.62
CA ASP A 54 11.51 3.41 18.05
C ASP A 54 10.50 2.29 18.25
N ASP A 55 10.67 1.48 19.29
CA ASP A 55 9.87 0.27 19.54
C ASP A 55 8.43 0.63 19.92
N GLU A 56 8.20 1.75 20.62
CA GLU A 56 6.88 2.18 21.06
C GLU A 56 6.73 3.71 21.00
N LEU A 57 5.60 4.19 20.47
CA LEU A 57 5.22 5.60 20.48
C LEU A 57 3.82 5.74 21.05
N CYS A 58 3.64 6.66 22.01
CA CYS A 58 2.29 6.97 22.47
C CYS A 58 1.56 7.85 21.44
N VAL A 59 0.23 7.90 21.50
CA VAL A 59 -0.58 8.70 20.56
C VAL A 59 -0.24 10.20 20.61
N CYS A 60 0.24 10.70 21.76
CA CYS A 60 0.70 12.09 21.88
C CYS A 60 2.01 12.32 21.14
N ASP A 61 2.95 11.37 21.17
CA ASP A 61 4.20 11.45 20.41
C ASP A 61 3.90 11.49 18.93
N VAL A 62 3.06 10.56 18.47
CA VAL A 62 2.60 10.49 17.09
C VAL A 62 1.99 11.81 16.64
N ALA A 63 1.09 12.39 17.44
CA ALA A 63 0.44 13.67 17.14
C ALA A 63 1.46 14.81 16.97
N ASN A 64 2.47 14.88 17.85
CA ASN A 64 3.53 15.88 17.76
C ASN A 64 4.44 15.65 16.55
N ILE A 65 4.80 14.41 16.24
CA ILE A 65 5.67 14.05 15.11
C ILE A 65 5.02 14.44 13.78
N ILE A 66 3.73 14.15 13.60
CA ILE A 66 3.02 14.46 12.35
C ILE A 66 2.40 15.88 12.33
N GLY A 67 2.58 16.66 13.41
CA GLY A 67 2.06 18.03 13.51
C GLY A 67 0.53 18.11 13.49
N SER A 68 -0.16 17.18 14.16
CA SER A 68 -1.63 17.11 14.18
C SER A 68 -2.21 17.06 15.60
N SER A 69 -3.54 17.06 15.72
CA SER A 69 -4.20 16.82 17.00
C SER A 69 -4.14 15.35 17.40
N VAL A 70 -4.22 15.06 18.70
CA VAL A 70 -4.32 13.68 19.22
C VAL A 70 -5.54 12.94 18.62
N ALA A 71 -6.65 13.63 18.40
CA ALA A 71 -7.83 13.05 17.76
C ALA A 71 -7.55 12.63 16.31
N THR A 72 -6.83 13.47 15.55
CA THR A 72 -6.42 13.19 14.17
C THR A 72 -5.43 12.02 14.12
N ALA A 73 -4.42 12.01 14.99
CA ALA A 73 -3.48 10.91 15.11
C ALA A 73 -4.18 9.58 15.45
N SER A 74 -5.13 9.60 16.40
CA SER A 74 -5.94 8.42 16.73
C SER A 74 -6.76 7.91 15.53
N HIS A 75 -7.34 8.82 14.73
CA HIS A 75 -8.08 8.44 13.52
C HIS A 75 -7.18 7.77 12.48
N HIS A 76 -5.97 8.29 12.28
CA HIS A 76 -4.97 7.67 11.42
C HIS A 76 -4.54 6.29 11.92
N LEU A 77 -4.29 6.14 13.22
CA LEU A 77 -3.94 4.85 13.84
C LEU A 77 -5.05 3.82 13.70
N ARG A 78 -6.32 4.21 13.83
CA ARG A 78 -7.47 3.31 13.57
C ARG A 78 -7.56 2.85 12.11
N THR A 79 -7.14 3.70 11.17
CA THR A 79 -7.09 3.33 9.74
C THR A 79 -5.91 2.40 9.46
N LEU A 80 -4.81 2.54 10.22
CA LEU A 80 -3.66 1.63 10.20
C LEU A 80 -3.93 0.33 10.95
N ASP A 81 -5.02 0.21 11.71
CA ASP A 81 -5.45 -1.06 12.27
C ASP A 81 -6.00 -1.96 11.15
N LEU A 82 -5.12 -2.86 10.70
CA LEU A 82 -5.39 -3.78 9.62
C LEU A 82 -5.98 -5.11 10.07
N SER A 83 -6.29 -5.27 11.37
CA SER A 83 -6.94 -6.48 11.89
C SER A 83 -8.23 -6.82 11.12
N GLN A 84 -8.94 -5.81 10.63
CA GLN A 84 -10.13 -5.95 9.80
C GLN A 84 -9.88 -6.38 8.34
N TYR A 85 -8.66 -6.23 7.83
CA TYR A 85 -8.30 -6.59 6.45
C TYR A 85 -7.69 -7.99 6.34
N PHE A 86 -7.10 -8.50 7.42
CA PHE A 86 -6.56 -9.86 7.47
C PHE A 86 -7.53 -10.89 8.08
N GLY A 87 -8.84 -10.63 7.95
CA GLY A 87 -9.91 -11.43 8.53
C GLY A 87 -10.20 -12.74 7.79
N HIS A 88 -9.80 -13.84 8.45
CA HIS A 88 -10.24 -15.24 8.31
C HIS A 88 -9.93 -16.00 7.02
N GLN A 89 -8.81 -16.74 7.05
CA GLN A 89 -8.90 -18.19 6.82
C GLN A 89 -9.22 -18.89 8.14
#